data_AF-A0A6L2ZXH3-F1
#
_entry.id   AF-A0A6L2ZXH3-F1
#
_cell.length_a   1.000
_cell.length_b   1.000
_cell.length_c   1.000
_cell.angle_alpha   90.00
_cell.angle_beta   90.00
_cell.angle_gamma   90.00
#
_symmetry.space_group_name_H-M   'P 1'
#
loop_
_entity.id
_entity.type
_entity.pdbx_description
1 polymer ?
#
loop_
_entity_poly.entity_id
_entity_poly.type
_entity_poly.pdbx_seq_one_letter_code
_entity_poly.pdbx_strand_id
1 'polypeptide(L)'
;MASKINIQLSKERHPELFKYFEENEGSPLQVLERLLNENKSMKFSLDERQDLLSDFSKMMLKELIPIRLALRTTEKQTWMLSQLKNTEILERNIWNTERPYPKPRTLQDNTSEPFALLDTTWEEFIKAKQVEYASRTNKKLEQYENELREQ
;
A
#
# COMPACT_ATOMS: atom_id res chain seq x y z
N MET A 1 30.18 -40.43 -4.00
CA MET A 1 30.33 -40.59 -5.47
C MET A 1 29.52 -39.48 -6.13
N ALA A 2 30.16 -38.57 -6.86
CA ALA A 2 29.46 -37.46 -7.51
C ALA A 2 28.81 -37.96 -8.81
N SER A 3 27.48 -37.91 -8.90
CA SER A 3 26.74 -38.17 -10.13
C SER A 3 27.09 -37.10 -11.15
N LYS A 4 27.71 -37.48 -12.29
CA LYS A 4 27.94 -36.57 -13.40
C LYS A 4 26.60 -36.25 -14.07
N ILE A 5 26.07 -35.06 -13.82
CA ILE A 5 24.88 -34.55 -14.50
C ILE A 5 25.36 -33.81 -15.75
N ASN A 6 25.01 -34.30 -16.94
CA ASN A 6 25.25 -33.57 -18.18
C ASN A 6 24.13 -32.56 -18.38
N ILE A 7 24.46 -31.28 -18.21
CA ILE A 7 23.54 -30.17 -18.48
C ILE A 7 23.90 -29.61 -19.85
N GLN A 8 22.94 -29.64 -20.78
CA GLN A 8 23.10 -28.98 -22.08
C GLN A 8 22.58 -27.54 -21.97
N LEU A 9 23.50 -26.57 -22.04
CA LEU A 9 23.18 -25.15 -22.08
C LEU A 9 23.50 -24.64 -23.49
N SER A 10 22.54 -23.99 -24.15
CA SER A 10 22.78 -23.33 -25.44
C SER A 10 22.92 -21.82 -25.27
N LYS A 11 23.87 -21.23 -26.01
CA LYS A 11 24.12 -19.78 -26.00
C LYS A 11 22.93 -18.98 -26.53
N GLU A 12 22.15 -19.57 -27.43
CA GLU A 12 20.92 -18.98 -27.97
C GLU A 12 19.81 -18.84 -26.92
N ARG A 13 19.66 -19.80 -26.00
CA ARG A 13 18.63 -19.74 -24.94
C ARG A 13 19.06 -19.01 -23.68
N HIS A 14 20.37 -18.96 -23.40
CA HIS A 14 20.89 -18.40 -22.16
C HIS A 14 22.02 -17.38 -22.40
N PRO A 15 21.77 -16.31 -23.18
CA PRO A 15 22.81 -15.36 -23.56
C PRO A 15 23.46 -14.66 -22.36
N GLU A 16 22.67 -14.34 -21.33
CA GLU A 16 23.17 -13.67 -20.12
C GLU A 16 24.08 -14.57 -19.28
N LEU A 17 23.75 -15.86 -19.17
CA LEU A 17 24.56 -16.84 -18.46
C LEU A 17 25.92 -17.06 -19.14
N PHE A 18 25.92 -17.11 -20.48
CA PHE A 18 27.15 -17.21 -21.27
C PHE A 18 27.98 -15.93 -21.21
N LYS A 19 27.34 -14.76 -21.23
CA LYS A 19 28.03 -13.48 -21.01
C LYS A 19 28.72 -13.46 -19.64
N TYR A 20 28.03 -13.95 -18.61
CA TYR A 20 28.59 -14.06 -17.26
C TYR A 20 29.75 -15.07 -17.16
N PHE A 21 29.74 -16.15 -17.95
CA PHE A 21 30.89 -17.06 -18.09
C PHE A 21 32.07 -16.42 -18.82
N GLU A 22 31.82 -15.54 -19.79
CA GLU A 22 32.87 -14.82 -20.52
C GLU A 22 33.50 -13.71 -19.67
N GLU A 23 32.74 -13.09 -18.76
CA GLU A 23 33.20 -12.02 -17.87
C GLU A 23 33.94 -12.52 -16.62
N ASN A 24 33.72 -13.77 -16.20
CA ASN A 24 34.30 -14.33 -14.98
C ASN A 24 35.34 -15.41 -15.26
N GLU A 25 36.51 -15.29 -14.65
CA GLU A 25 37.58 -16.28 -14.77
C GLU A 25 37.24 -17.58 -14.02
N GLY A 26 37.27 -18.70 -14.75
CA GLY A 26 37.12 -20.03 -14.17
C GLY A 26 36.55 -21.06 -15.14
N SER A 27 36.46 -22.31 -14.69
CA SER A 27 35.68 -23.32 -15.45
C SER A 27 34.18 -23.02 -15.31
N PRO A 28 33.35 -23.27 -16.35
CA PRO A 28 31.91 -22.99 -16.30
C PRO A 28 31.19 -23.62 -15.10
N LEU A 29 31.66 -24.79 -14.63
CA LEU A 29 31.14 -25.44 -13.43
C LEU A 29 31.42 -24.63 -12.16
N GLN A 30 32.63 -24.11 -12.00
CA GLN A 30 33.01 -23.28 -10.85
C GLN A 30 32.25 -21.96 -10.84
N VAL A 31 32.00 -21.37 -12.01
CA VAL A 31 31.21 -20.13 -12.12
C VAL A 31 29.73 -20.41 -11.79
N LEU A 32 29.17 -21.53 -12.25
CA LEU A 32 27.82 -21.96 -11.87
C LEU A 32 27.69 -22.22 -10.36
N GLU A 33 28.69 -22.84 -9.75
CA GLU A 33 28.69 -23.10 -8.31
C GLU A 33 28.76 -21.80 -7.50
N ARG A 34 29.58 -20.83 -7.94
CA ARG A 34 29.61 -19.48 -7.35
C ARG A 34 28.27 -18.77 -7.48
N LEU A 35 27.69 -18.75 -8.68
CA LEU A 35 26.36 -18.16 -8.93
C LEU A 35 25.28 -18.80 -8.04
N LEU A 36 25.29 -20.14 -7.89
CA LEU A 36 24.33 -20.83 -7.03
C LEU A 36 24.51 -20.44 -5.55
N ASN A 37 25.75 -20.28 -5.09
CA ASN A 37 26.03 -19.86 -3.73
C ASN A 37 25.65 -18.39 -3.47
N GLU A 38 25.90 -17.50 -4.43
CA GLU A 38 25.43 -16.10 -4.39
C GLU A 38 23.91 -16.02 -4.38
N ASN A 39 23.23 -16.84 -5.18
CA ASN A 39 21.77 -16.84 -5.22
C ASN A 39 21.18 -17.34 -3.89
N LYS A 40 21.81 -18.35 -3.26
CA LYS A 40 21.43 -18.81 -1.92
C LYS A 40 21.64 -17.72 -0.86
N SER A 41 22.76 -17.00 -0.88
CA SER A 41 23.03 -15.93 0.08
C SER A 41 22.09 -14.74 -0.11
N MET A 42 21.79 -14.37 -1.35
CA MET A 42 20.79 -13.34 -1.67
C MET A 42 19.40 -13.73 -1.20
N LYS A 43 18.99 -14.99 -1.41
CA LYS A 43 17.71 -15.50 -0.91
C LYS A 43 17.62 -15.40 0.61
N PHE A 44 18.65 -15.82 1.32
CA PHE A 44 18.70 -15.70 2.78
C PHE A 44 18.56 -14.25 3.25
N SER A 45 19.27 -13.31 2.62
CA SER A 45 19.16 -11.89 2.95
C SER A 45 17.79 -11.30 2.64
N LEU A 46 17.11 -11.78 1.58
CA LEU A 46 15.73 -11.38 1.27
C LEU A 46 14.75 -11.88 2.33
N ASP A 47 14.89 -13.14 2.76
CA ASP A 47 14.04 -13.72 3.80
C ASP A 47 14.20 -12.94 5.12
N GLU A 48 15.44 -12.61 5.53
CA GLU A 48 15.71 -11.78 6.72
C GLU A 48 15.09 -10.38 6.62
N ARG A 49 15.21 -9.73 5.45
CA ARG A 49 14.61 -8.40 5.22
C ARG A 49 13.09 -8.45 5.26
N GLN A 50 12.50 -9.54 4.77
CA GLN A 50 11.06 -9.74 4.79
C GLN A 50 10.54 -9.94 6.22
N ASP A 51 11.26 -10.67 7.05
CA ASP A 51 10.94 -10.84 8.48
C ASP A 51 11.04 -9.51 9.24
N LEU A 52 12.12 -8.75 9.03
CA LEU A 52 12.28 -7.40 9.58
C LEU A 52 11.13 -6.45 9.18
N LEU A 53 10.74 -6.46 7.91
CA LEU A 53 9.64 -5.64 7.41
C LEU A 53 8.29 -6.06 8.03
N SER A 54 8.07 -7.36 8.18
CA SER A 54 6.89 -7.92 8.83
C SER A 54 6.78 -7.44 10.28
N ASP A 55 7.88 -7.51 11.03
CA ASP A 55 7.90 -7.09 12.44
C ASP A 55 7.78 -5.58 12.60
N PHE A 56 8.44 -4.80 11.74
CA PHE A 56 8.24 -3.35 11.70
C PHE A 56 6.78 -2.98 11.40
N SER A 57 6.14 -3.67 10.45
CA SER A 57 4.73 -3.44 10.12
C SER A 57 3.80 -3.72 11.30
N LYS A 58 4.02 -4.83 12.03
CA LYS A 58 3.25 -5.16 13.25
C LYS A 58 3.41 -4.09 14.33
N MET A 59 4.64 -3.57 14.51
CA MET A 59 4.90 -2.52 15.50
C MET A 59 4.22 -1.20 15.11
N MET A 60 4.38 -0.77 13.86
CA MET A 60 3.76 0.46 13.35
C MET A 60 2.23 0.41 13.40
N LEU A 61 1.62 -0.74 13.09
CA LEU A 61 0.17 -0.93 13.19
C LEU A 61 -0.34 -0.70 14.62
N LYS A 62 0.40 -1.15 15.64
CA LYS A 62 0.03 -0.93 17.05
C LYS A 62 0.05 0.54 17.43
N GLU A 63 0.99 1.33 16.90
CA GLU A 63 1.10 2.77 17.17
C GLU A 63 0.13 3.62 16.33
N LEU A 64 -0.19 3.18 15.11
CA LEU A 64 -1.13 3.87 14.20
C LEU A 64 -2.57 3.84 14.71
N ILE A 65 -2.98 2.77 15.41
CA ILE A 65 -4.35 2.63 15.93
C ILE A 65 -4.68 3.73 16.98
N PRO A 66 -3.87 3.93 18.05
CA PRO A 66 -4.05 5.03 18.99
C PRO A 66 -4.08 6.41 18.33
N ILE A 67 -3.17 6.67 17.38
CA ILE A 67 -3.13 7.95 16.66
C ILE A 67 -4.43 8.18 15.89
N ARG A 68 -4.93 7.15 15.18
CA ARG A 68 -6.20 7.24 14.46
C ARG A 68 -7.39 7.45 15.38
N LEU A 69 -7.41 6.79 16.55
CA LEU A 69 -8.45 6.98 17.56
C LEU A 69 -8.40 8.39 18.14
N ALA A 70 -7.21 8.91 18.46
CA ALA A 70 -7.02 10.27 18.94
C ALA A 70 -7.52 11.30 17.91
N LEU A 71 -7.14 11.14 16.63
CA LEU A 71 -7.62 11.99 15.54
C LEU A 71 -9.15 12.01 15.46
N ARG A 72 -9.79 10.83 15.48
CA ARG A 72 -11.26 10.73 15.45
C ARG A 72 -11.92 11.41 16.66
N THR A 73 -11.30 11.35 17.83
CA THR A 73 -11.82 12.06 19.02
C THR A 73 -11.69 13.57 18.87
N THR A 74 -10.58 14.07 18.31
CA THR A 74 -10.39 15.50 18.06
C THR A 74 -11.34 16.04 16.99
N GLU A 75 -11.60 15.26 15.93
CA GLU A 75 -12.60 15.60 14.91
C GLU A 75 -13.99 15.71 15.51
N LYS A 76 -14.39 14.73 16.33
CA LYS A 76 -15.69 14.75 17.02
C LYS A 76 -15.83 15.97 17.94
N GLN A 77 -14.81 16.27 18.73
CA GLN A 77 -14.79 17.45 19.61
C GLN A 77 -14.91 18.76 18.81
N THR A 78 -14.15 18.87 17.74
CA THR A 78 -14.18 20.04 16.85
C THR A 78 -15.56 20.23 16.22
N TRP A 79 -16.17 19.14 15.75
CA TRP A 79 -17.54 19.17 15.21
C TRP A 79 -18.55 19.61 16.27
N MET A 80 -18.50 19.06 17.47
CA MET A 80 -19.41 19.45 18.57
C MET A 80 -19.25 20.94 18.94
N LEU A 81 -18.02 21.45 19.01
CA LEU A 81 -17.76 22.87 19.28
C LEU A 81 -18.31 23.77 18.17
N SER A 82 -18.23 23.33 16.90
CA SER A 82 -18.85 24.05 15.78
C SER A 82 -20.37 24.10 15.92
N GLN A 83 -21.01 23.00 16.29
CA GLN A 83 -22.46 22.99 16.55
C GLN A 83 -22.85 23.95 17.69
N LEU A 84 -22.14 23.91 18.82
CA LEU A 84 -22.38 24.81 19.96
C LEU A 84 -22.23 26.29 19.58
N LYS A 85 -21.19 26.61 18.80
CA LYS A 85 -20.99 27.98 18.29
C LYS A 85 -22.14 28.40 17.38
N ASN A 86 -22.58 27.52 16.49
CA ASN A 86 -23.69 27.81 15.58
C ASN A 86 -25.01 27.99 16.34
N THR A 87 -25.28 27.18 17.37
CA THR A 87 -26.46 27.36 18.23
C THR A 87 -26.41 28.68 18.98
N GLU A 88 -25.26 29.07 19.54
CA GLU A 88 -25.11 30.37 20.20
C GLU A 88 -25.34 31.54 19.24
N ILE A 89 -24.80 31.45 18.01
CA ILE A 89 -25.05 32.46 16.97
C ILE A 89 -26.54 32.53 16.63
N LEU A 90 -27.21 31.39 16.48
CA LEU A 90 -28.65 31.34 16.19
C LEU A 90 -29.47 31.95 17.32
N GLU A 91 -29.18 31.61 18.57
CA GLU A 91 -29.85 32.18 19.74
C GLU A 91 -29.67 33.70 19.80
N ARG A 92 -28.43 34.20 19.65
CA ARG A 92 -28.17 35.65 19.61
C ARG A 92 -28.86 36.35 18.44
N ASN A 93 -29.07 35.67 17.32
CA ASN A 93 -29.78 36.22 16.17
C ASN A 93 -31.31 36.20 16.35
N ILE A 94 -31.87 35.22 17.06
CA ILE A 94 -33.30 35.20 17.44
C ILE A 94 -33.66 36.44 18.26
N TRP A 95 -32.77 36.87 19.16
CA TRP A 95 -32.98 38.03 20.01
C TRP A 95 -32.59 39.38 19.36
N ASN A 96 -31.96 39.37 18.18
CA ASN A 96 -31.61 40.56 17.41
C ASN A 96 -32.59 40.77 16.24
N THR A 97 -33.67 41.52 16.47
CA THR A 97 -34.72 41.81 15.48
C THR A 97 -34.29 42.67 14.29
N GLU A 98 -33.12 43.30 14.34
CA GLU A 98 -32.61 44.19 13.28
C GLU A 98 -31.71 43.50 12.24
N ARG A 99 -31.31 42.23 12.45
CA ARG A 99 -30.47 41.49 11.50
C ARG A 99 -31.24 40.37 10.81
N PRO A 100 -31.28 40.31 9.47
CA PRO A 100 -31.95 39.22 8.77
C PRO A 100 -31.24 37.89 9.07
N TYR A 101 -32.00 36.81 9.22
CA TYR A 101 -31.48 35.46 9.40
C TYR A 101 -30.40 35.15 8.35
N PRO A 102 -29.26 34.54 8.75
CA PRO A 102 -28.30 34.05 7.77
C PRO A 102 -29.02 33.08 6.84
N LYS A 103 -28.94 33.31 5.53
CA LYS A 103 -29.53 32.41 4.54
C LYS A 103 -28.92 31.01 4.74
N PRO A 104 -29.73 29.93 4.67
CA PRO A 104 -29.20 28.58 4.77
C PRO A 104 -28.12 28.40 3.70
N ARG A 105 -26.93 27.97 4.13
CA ARG A 105 -25.79 27.68 3.24
C ARG A 105 -26.18 26.54 2.32
N THR A 106 -25.84 26.66 1.03
CA THR A 106 -26.09 25.60 0.05
C THR A 106 -25.05 24.48 0.19
N LEU A 107 -25.33 23.29 -0.37
CA LEU A 107 -24.36 22.18 -0.40
C LEU A 107 -23.01 22.59 -1.00
N GLN A 108 -23.02 23.51 -1.98
CA GLN A 108 -21.81 24.06 -2.61
C GLN A 108 -20.97 24.92 -1.65
N ASP A 109 -21.61 25.68 -0.76
CA ASP A 109 -20.92 26.51 0.23
C ASP A 109 -20.21 25.65 1.28
N ASN A 110 -20.79 24.52 1.68
CA ASN A 110 -20.18 23.60 2.64
C ASN A 110 -18.99 22.81 2.05
N THR A 111 -19.00 22.54 0.74
CA THR A 111 -17.88 21.88 0.03
C THR A 111 -16.69 22.80 -0.27
N SER A 112 -16.79 24.10 0.03
CA SER A 112 -15.72 25.07 -0.23
C SER A 112 -14.74 25.29 0.93
N GLU A 113 -14.92 24.60 2.07
CA GLU A 113 -13.99 24.68 3.20
C GLU A 113 -12.77 23.74 2.99
N PRO A 114 -11.59 24.06 3.58
CA PRO A 114 -10.31 23.36 3.35
C PRO A 114 -10.31 21.86 3.68
N PHE A 115 -11.35 21.34 4.32
CA PHE A 115 -11.55 19.92 4.59
C PHE A 115 -12.14 19.14 3.39
N ALA A 116 -12.76 19.81 2.42
CA ALA A 116 -13.31 19.15 1.24
C ALA A 116 -12.21 18.53 0.35
N LEU A 117 -11.02 19.16 0.30
CA LEU A 117 -9.84 18.58 -0.36
C LEU A 117 -9.36 17.28 0.32
N LEU A 118 -9.53 17.16 1.64
CA LEU A 118 -9.17 15.94 2.39
C LEU A 118 -10.22 14.84 2.22
N ASP A 119 -11.51 15.20 2.17
CA ASP A 119 -12.59 14.23 1.94
C ASP A 119 -12.55 13.67 0.50
N THR A 120 -12.30 14.51 -0.52
CA THR A 120 -12.18 14.03 -1.90
C THR A 120 -10.96 13.13 -2.08
N THR A 121 -9.82 13.49 -1.50
CA THR A 121 -8.60 12.67 -1.59
C THR A 121 -8.73 11.36 -0.84
N TRP A 122 -9.45 11.33 0.30
CA TRP A 122 -9.70 10.10 1.05
C TRP A 122 -10.69 9.18 0.34
N GLU A 123 -11.77 9.71 -0.23
CA GLU A 123 -12.71 8.93 -1.04
C GLU A 123 -12.05 8.37 -2.30
N GLU A 124 -11.22 9.17 -2.98
CA GLU A 124 -10.42 8.73 -4.13
C GLU A 124 -9.42 7.63 -3.73
N PHE A 125 -8.76 7.78 -2.57
CA PHE A 125 -7.85 6.78 -2.05
C PHE A 125 -8.57 5.45 -1.71
N ILE A 126 -9.75 5.52 -1.08
CA ILE A 126 -10.56 4.33 -0.79
C ILE A 126 -10.98 3.64 -2.08
N LYS A 127 -11.46 4.39 -3.08
CA LYS A 127 -11.83 3.85 -4.40
C LYS A 127 -10.63 3.19 -5.09
N ALA A 128 -9.47 3.85 -5.10
CA ALA A 128 -8.24 3.31 -5.66
C ALA A 128 -7.84 1.99 -4.97
N LYS A 129 -7.94 1.93 -3.63
CA LYS A 129 -7.64 0.71 -2.88
C LYS A 129 -8.63 -0.42 -3.18
N GLN A 130 -9.93 -0.13 -3.29
CA GLN A 130 -10.93 -1.14 -3.65
C GLN A 130 -10.67 -1.74 -5.04
N VAL A 131 -10.28 -0.92 -6.02
CA VAL A 131 -9.88 -1.39 -7.36
C VAL A 131 -8.61 -2.23 -7.30
N GLU A 132 -7.62 -1.81 -6.52
CA GLU A 132 -6.36 -2.56 -6.34
C GLU A 132 -6.60 -3.92 -5.68
N TYR A 133 -7.46 -3.98 -4.66
CA TYR A 133 -7.88 -5.25 -4.05
C TYR A 133 -8.60 -6.13 -5.05
N ALA A 134 -9.61 -5.62 -5.77
CA ALA A 134 -10.34 -6.39 -6.78
C ALA A 134 -9.42 -6.95 -7.88
N SER A 135 -8.45 -6.16 -8.34
CA SER A 135 -7.44 -6.61 -9.32
C SER A 135 -6.57 -7.74 -8.78
N ARG A 136 -6.14 -7.66 -7.52
CA ARG A 136 -5.36 -8.73 -6.87
C ARG A 136 -6.19 -10.00 -6.68
N THR A 137 -7.46 -9.88 -6.32
CA THR A 137 -8.36 -11.03 -6.17
C THR A 137 -8.60 -11.71 -7.51
N ASN A 138 -8.83 -10.94 -8.58
CA ASN A 138 -9.01 -11.48 -9.92
C ASN A 138 -7.75 -12.19 -10.43
N LYS A 139 -6.56 -11.62 -10.23
CA LYS A 139 -5.29 -12.29 -10.60
C LYS A 139 -5.09 -13.62 -9.87
N LYS A 140 -5.47 -13.70 -8.59
CA LYS A 140 -5.42 -14.96 -7.84
C LYS A 140 -6.43 -15.97 -8.37
N LEU A 141 -7.63 -15.53 -8.72
CA LEU A 141 -8.66 -16.41 -9.31
C LEU A 141 -8.21 -16.93 -10.68
N GLU A 142 -7.63 -16.09 -11.54
CA GLU A 142 -7.05 -16.51 -12.82
C GLU A 142 -5.92 -17.53 -12.65
N GLN A 143 -5.08 -17.37 -11.63
CA GLN A 143 -4.04 -18.35 -11.29
C GLN A 143 -4.65 -19.69 -10.90
N TYR A 144 -5.66 -19.70 -10.01
CA TYR A 144 -6.36 -20.92 -9.63
C TYR A 144 -7.10 -21.58 -10.79
N GLU A 145 -7.71 -20.80 -11.69
CA GLU A 145 -8.37 -21.34 -12.88
C GLU A 145 -7.37 -21.96 -13.86
N ASN A 146 -6.19 -21.38 -14.03
CA ASN A 146 -5.14 -21.95 -14.87
C ASN A 146 -4.59 -23.25 -14.26
N GLU A 147 -4.35 -23.27 -12.94
CA GLU A 147 -3.92 -24.48 -12.23
C GLU A 147 -4.95 -25.63 -12.34
N LEU A 148 -6.25 -25.31 -12.37
CA LEU A 148 -7.33 -26.30 -12.57
C LEU A 148 -7.45 -26.79 -14.01
N ARG A 149 -7.03 -26.00 -15.01
CA ARG A 149 -7.04 -26.40 -16.44
C ARG A 149 -5.83 -27.22 -16.84
N GLU A 150 -4.75 -27.15 -16.07
CA GLU A 150 -3.51 -27.92 -16.29
C GLU A 150 -3.51 -29.29 -15.60
N GLN A 151 -4.60 -29.65 -14.88
CA GLN A 151 -4.88 -30.99 -14.34
C GLN A 151 -5.75 -31.82 -15.28
#